data_AF-A0A3B3IHG3-F1
#
_entry.id   AF-A0A3B3IHG3-F1
#
_cell.length_a   1.000
_cell.length_b   1.000
_cell.length_c   1.000
_cell.angle_alpha   90.00
_cell.angle_beta   90.00
_cell.angle_gamma   90.00
#
_symmetry.space_group_name_H-M   'P 1'
#
loop_
_entity.id
_entity.type
_entity.pdbx_description
1 polymer ?
#
loop_
_entity_poly.entity_id
_entity_poly.type
_entity_poly.pdbx_seq_one_letter_code
_entity_poly.pdbx_strand_id
1 'polypeptide(L)'
;MAASVASRELFTDAVRAVLHSWPVLQIAVENGFGGAFGPQKADWMVDVVQQYFHDNADLQQYEVEDYLAVLLDQEFDTVVDDGSLPQVSLSLLQMYAHWQQGALELLKNSIQSLSLKKTQRAKVQAPPTSSDEDSGTETQEMEFGESQQSDRYPPPPPPPQEEDGWTVVRRKK
;
A
#
# COMPACT_ATOMS: atom_id res chain seq x y z
N MET A 1 -34.63 10.42 -10.28
CA MET A 1 -33.45 11.32 -10.26
C MET A 1 -32.73 11.34 -8.91
N ALA A 2 -33.39 11.19 -7.75
CA ALA A 2 -32.69 11.16 -6.45
C ALA A 2 -31.82 9.90 -6.21
N ALA A 3 -32.27 8.73 -6.68
CA ALA A 3 -31.51 7.48 -6.52
C ALA A 3 -30.15 7.52 -7.25
N SER A 4 -30.10 8.05 -8.47
CA SER A 4 -28.85 8.17 -9.25
C SER A 4 -27.86 9.16 -8.63
N VAL A 5 -28.34 10.23 -7.99
CA VAL A 5 -27.48 11.20 -7.29
C VAL A 5 -26.93 10.59 -6.01
N ALA A 6 -27.77 9.95 -5.18
CA ALA A 6 -27.33 9.28 -3.96
C ALA A 6 -26.35 8.12 -4.25
N SER A 7 -26.59 7.37 -5.33
CA SER A 7 -25.64 6.36 -5.81
C SER A 7 -24.31 7.01 -6.18
N ARG A 8 -24.33 8.13 -6.90
CA ARG A 8 -23.11 8.82 -7.32
C ARG A 8 -22.30 9.34 -6.13
N GLU A 9 -22.96 9.92 -5.14
CA GLU A 9 -22.31 10.35 -3.88
C GLU A 9 -21.67 9.17 -3.14
N LEU A 10 -22.34 8.01 -3.08
CA LEU A 10 -21.75 6.80 -2.48
C LEU A 10 -20.50 6.33 -3.22
N PHE A 11 -20.46 6.45 -4.54
CA PHE A 11 -19.24 6.15 -5.30
C PHE A 11 -18.14 7.18 -5.03
N THR A 12 -18.47 8.46 -4.94
CA THR A 12 -17.51 9.50 -4.51
C THR A 12 -16.91 9.18 -3.14
N ASP A 13 -17.73 8.77 -2.18
CA ASP A 13 -17.26 8.36 -0.85
C ASP A 13 -16.38 7.10 -0.90
N ALA A 14 -16.66 6.17 -1.80
CA ALA A 14 -15.81 5.01 -2.06
C ALA A 14 -14.44 5.39 -2.60
N VAL A 15 -14.40 6.22 -3.65
CA VAL A 15 -13.15 6.72 -4.23
C VAL A 15 -12.35 7.48 -3.17
N ARG A 16 -13.02 8.37 -2.41
CA ARG A 16 -12.44 9.10 -1.29
C ARG A 16 -11.81 8.14 -0.27
N ALA A 17 -12.56 7.13 0.18
CA ALA A 17 -12.07 6.18 1.17
C ALA A 17 -10.84 5.41 0.68
N VAL A 18 -10.82 4.98 -0.58
CA VAL A 18 -9.68 4.28 -1.19
C VAL A 18 -8.46 5.20 -1.26
N LEU A 19 -8.60 6.40 -1.83
CA LEU A 19 -7.49 7.36 -1.98
C LEU A 19 -6.94 7.82 -0.62
N HIS A 20 -7.79 8.09 0.37
CA HIS A 20 -7.33 8.44 1.72
C HIS A 20 -6.70 7.27 2.49
N SER A 21 -7.05 6.03 2.15
CA SER A 21 -6.41 4.85 2.73
C SER A 21 -5.03 4.57 2.12
N TRP A 22 -4.71 5.18 0.97
CA TRP A 22 -3.48 4.97 0.25
C TRP A 22 -2.30 5.70 0.92
N PRO A 23 -1.30 4.95 1.46
CA PRO A 23 -0.21 5.58 2.20
C PRO A 23 0.63 6.56 1.39
N VAL A 24 0.82 6.29 0.10
CA VAL A 24 1.61 7.13 -0.81
C VAL A 24 1.03 8.53 -0.90
N LEU A 25 -0.28 8.66 -1.13
CA LEU A 25 -0.95 9.95 -1.20
C LEU A 25 -0.87 10.72 0.13
N GLN A 26 -1.03 10.01 1.26
CA GLN A 26 -0.89 10.63 2.58
C GLN A 26 0.53 11.16 2.79
N ILE A 27 1.55 10.35 2.48
CA ILE A 27 2.96 10.75 2.59
C ILE A 27 3.26 11.94 1.67
N ALA A 28 2.76 11.95 0.44
CA ALA A 28 2.95 13.05 -0.49
C ALA A 28 2.36 14.37 0.02
N VAL A 29 1.17 14.32 0.62
CA VAL A 29 0.55 15.49 1.26
C VAL A 29 1.29 15.91 2.52
N GLU A 30 1.67 14.97 3.40
CA GLU A 30 2.38 15.22 4.66
C GLU A 30 3.78 15.82 4.44
N ASN A 31 4.49 15.39 3.39
CA ASN A 31 5.81 15.90 3.02
C ASN A 31 5.75 17.15 2.11
N GLY A 32 4.54 17.58 1.71
CA GLY A 32 4.36 18.78 0.90
C GLY A 32 4.77 18.63 -0.57
N PHE A 33 4.77 17.42 -1.12
CA PHE A 33 5.10 17.19 -2.54
C PHE A 33 4.07 17.81 -3.50
N GLY A 34 2.84 18.05 -3.04
CA GLY A 34 1.82 18.84 -3.77
C GLY A 34 1.86 20.36 -3.52
N GLY A 35 2.92 20.86 -2.86
CA GLY A 35 3.03 22.26 -2.43
C GLY A 35 2.02 22.65 -1.33
N ALA A 36 1.77 23.95 -1.18
CA ALA A 36 0.88 24.50 -0.15
C ALA A 36 -0.58 24.01 -0.26
N PHE A 37 -0.96 23.46 -1.42
CA PHE A 37 -2.30 22.98 -1.73
C PHE A 37 -2.41 21.45 -1.78
N GLY A 38 -1.43 20.71 -1.24
CA GLY A 38 -1.44 19.24 -1.23
C GLY A 38 -2.78 18.62 -0.76
N PRO A 39 -3.36 19.04 0.37
CA PRO A 39 -4.65 18.53 0.83
C PRO A 39 -5.78 18.82 -0.17
N GLN A 40 -5.85 20.03 -0.72
CA GLN A 40 -6.87 20.44 -1.68
C GLN A 40 -6.74 19.67 -3.00
N LYS A 41 -5.51 19.38 -3.44
CA LYS A 41 -5.23 18.53 -4.59
C LYS A 41 -5.69 17.09 -4.34
N ALA A 42 -5.54 16.58 -3.13
CA ALA A 42 -6.01 15.24 -2.79
C ALA A 42 -7.54 15.15 -2.85
N ASP A 43 -8.25 16.15 -2.34
CA ASP A 43 -9.71 16.25 -2.49
C ASP A 43 -10.13 16.39 -3.96
N TRP A 44 -9.44 17.24 -4.73
CA TRP A 44 -9.68 17.41 -6.17
C TRP A 44 -9.45 16.11 -6.96
N MET A 45 -8.44 15.32 -6.58
CA MET A 45 -8.14 14.03 -7.21
C MET A 45 -9.30 13.04 -7.06
N VAL A 46 -10.05 13.09 -5.94
CA VAL A 46 -11.25 12.27 -5.75
C VAL A 46 -12.30 12.58 -6.82
N ASP A 47 -12.60 13.86 -7.04
CA ASP A 47 -13.58 14.30 -8.03
C ASP A 47 -13.17 13.92 -9.45
N VAL A 48 -11.90 14.13 -9.79
CA VAL A 48 -11.37 13.83 -11.13
C VAL A 48 -11.34 12.33 -11.41
N VAL A 49 -10.89 11.52 -10.45
CA VAL A 49 -10.91 10.05 -10.58
C VAL A 49 -12.35 9.56 -10.70
N GLN A 50 -13.27 10.04 -9.85
CA GLN A 50 -14.68 9.68 -9.95
C GLN A 50 -15.26 10.03 -11.33
N GLN A 51 -14.96 11.22 -11.84
CA GLN A 51 -15.39 11.64 -13.17
C GLN A 51 -14.81 10.73 -14.26
N TYR A 52 -13.54 10.37 -14.18
CA TYR A 52 -12.89 9.45 -15.12
C TYR A 52 -13.62 8.10 -15.22
N PHE A 53 -14.08 7.53 -14.10
CA PHE A 53 -14.90 6.32 -14.08
C PHE A 53 -16.31 6.50 -14.67
N HIS A 54 -16.86 7.72 -14.64
CA HIS A 54 -18.16 8.00 -15.25
C HIS A 54 -18.06 8.25 -16.75
N ASP A 55 -17.00 8.91 -17.20
CA ASP A 55 -16.77 9.24 -18.60
C ASP A 55 -16.29 8.03 -19.41
N ASN A 56 -15.64 7.05 -18.75
CA ASN A 56 -15.13 5.84 -19.39
C ASN A 56 -15.88 4.60 -18.88
N ALA A 57 -16.42 3.82 -19.81
CA ALA A 57 -16.96 2.48 -19.53
C ALA A 57 -15.86 1.43 -19.74
N ASP A 58 -15.97 0.29 -19.05
CA ASP A 58 -15.11 -0.89 -19.24
C ASP A 58 -13.61 -0.70 -18.96
N LEU A 59 -13.28 0.25 -18.06
CA LEU A 59 -11.92 0.52 -17.62
C LEU A 59 -11.19 -0.74 -17.12
N GLN A 60 -9.98 -0.94 -17.62
CA GLN A 60 -9.08 -2.01 -17.17
C GLN A 60 -8.17 -1.52 -16.04
N GLN A 61 -7.62 -2.47 -15.26
CA GLN A 61 -6.74 -2.15 -14.13
C GLN A 61 -5.55 -1.30 -14.56
N TYR A 62 -4.90 -1.65 -15.67
CA TYR A 62 -3.72 -0.94 -16.18
C TYR A 62 -4.04 0.49 -16.62
N GLU A 63 -5.27 0.78 -17.08
CA GLU A 63 -5.67 2.13 -17.50
C GLU A 63 -5.83 3.03 -16.27
N VAL A 64 -6.48 2.51 -15.23
CA VAL A 64 -6.64 3.23 -13.96
C VAL A 64 -5.27 3.42 -13.29
N GLU A 65 -4.40 2.41 -13.36
CA GLU A 65 -3.02 2.47 -12.87
C GLU A 65 -2.22 3.58 -13.54
N ASP A 66 -2.15 3.58 -14.88
CA ASP A 66 -1.46 4.61 -15.65
C ASP A 66 -2.03 6.00 -15.35
N TYR A 67 -3.35 6.13 -15.30
CA TYR A 67 -4.03 7.38 -14.99
C TYR A 67 -3.67 7.92 -13.60
N LEU A 68 -3.66 7.07 -12.57
CA LEU A 68 -3.28 7.45 -11.21
C LEU A 68 -1.79 7.79 -11.10
N ALA A 69 -0.91 7.06 -11.82
CA ALA A 69 0.51 7.35 -11.85
C ALA A 69 0.77 8.74 -12.44
N VAL A 70 0.14 9.05 -13.57
CA VAL A 70 0.24 10.35 -14.23
C VAL A 70 -0.29 11.47 -13.31
N LEU A 71 -1.41 11.25 -12.61
CA LEU A 71 -1.93 12.24 -11.67
C LEU A 71 -0.97 12.51 -10.50
N LEU A 72 -0.37 11.48 -9.92
CA LEU A 72 0.58 11.64 -8.81
C LEU A 72 1.89 12.30 -9.26
N ASP A 73 2.38 11.98 -10.45
CA ASP A 73 3.56 12.61 -11.02
C ASP A 73 3.31 14.10 -11.30
N GLN A 74 2.19 14.44 -11.94
CA GLN A 74 1.89 15.82 -12.33
C GLN A 74 1.51 16.72 -11.14
N GLU A 75 0.69 16.20 -10.21
CA GLU A 75 0.15 17.04 -9.13
C GLU A 75 0.96 17.01 -7.85
N PHE A 76 1.65 15.90 -7.59
CA PHE A 76 2.40 15.65 -6.38
C PHE A 76 3.89 15.34 -6.64
N ASP A 77 4.41 15.46 -7.86
CA ASP A 77 5.83 15.16 -8.18
C ASP A 77 6.26 13.79 -7.62
N THR A 78 5.34 12.81 -7.61
CA THR A 78 5.49 11.54 -6.90
C THR A 78 5.37 10.37 -7.87
N VAL A 79 6.45 9.60 -7.99
CA VAL A 79 6.46 8.32 -8.72
C VAL A 79 6.20 7.17 -7.76
N VAL A 80 5.28 6.27 -8.13
CA VAL A 80 4.88 5.12 -7.30
C VAL A 80 5.46 3.82 -7.86
N ASP A 81 6.36 3.18 -7.11
CA ASP A 81 7.01 1.91 -7.49
C ASP A 81 6.92 0.84 -6.37
N ASP A 82 6.12 1.07 -5.33
CA ASP A 82 5.99 0.16 -4.19
C ASP A 82 4.97 -0.98 -4.43
N GLY A 83 4.41 -1.06 -5.63
CA GLY A 83 3.37 -2.03 -5.98
C GLY A 83 1.99 -1.74 -5.34
N SER A 84 1.81 -0.60 -4.67
CA SER A 84 0.51 -0.20 -4.13
C SER A 84 -0.45 0.34 -5.19
N LEU A 85 0.09 0.95 -6.25
CA LEU A 85 -0.65 1.50 -7.38
C LEU A 85 -1.64 0.48 -8.00
N PRO A 86 -1.24 -0.73 -8.45
CA PRO A 86 -2.17 -1.72 -8.99
C PRO A 86 -3.22 -2.19 -7.97
N GLN A 87 -2.86 -2.25 -6.68
CA GLN A 87 -3.80 -2.65 -5.62
C GLN A 87 -4.90 -1.61 -5.42
N VAL A 88 -4.55 -0.33 -5.49
CA VAL A 88 -5.49 0.79 -5.41
C VAL A 88 -6.38 0.83 -6.64
N SER A 89 -5.82 0.68 -7.84
CA SER A 89 -6.58 0.59 -9.10
C SER A 89 -7.61 -0.53 -9.07
N LEU A 90 -7.21 -1.74 -8.63
CA LEU A 90 -8.12 -2.88 -8.51
C LEU A 90 -9.23 -2.60 -7.49
N SER A 91 -8.90 -1.97 -6.36
CA SER A 91 -9.88 -1.60 -5.34
C SER A 91 -10.92 -0.62 -5.89
N LEU A 92 -10.49 0.39 -6.65
CA LEU A 92 -11.40 1.35 -7.30
C LEU A 92 -12.33 0.65 -8.30
N LEU A 93 -11.79 -0.25 -9.13
CA LEU A 93 -12.59 -1.05 -10.08
C LEU A 93 -13.62 -1.93 -9.38
N GLN A 94 -13.27 -2.57 -8.26
CA GLN A 94 -14.21 -3.35 -7.47
C GLN A 94 -15.34 -2.48 -6.91
N MET A 95 -15.01 -1.31 -6.36
CA MET A 95 -16.00 -0.35 -5.87
C MET A 95 -16.94 0.12 -6.98
N TYR A 96 -16.39 0.37 -8.18
CA TYR A 96 -17.17 0.73 -9.36
C TYR A 96 -18.08 -0.41 -9.82
N ALA A 97 -17.59 -1.65 -9.84
CA ALA A 97 -18.40 -2.82 -10.17
C ALA A 97 -19.56 -3.03 -9.19
N HIS A 98 -19.32 -2.88 -7.88
CA HIS A 98 -20.37 -2.93 -6.87
C HIS A 98 -21.40 -1.81 -7.04
N TRP A 99 -20.95 -0.61 -7.42
CA TRP A 99 -21.83 0.52 -7.73
C TRP A 99 -22.70 0.25 -8.96
N GLN A 100 -22.11 -0.23 -10.05
CA GLN A 100 -22.81 -0.61 -11.30
C GLN A 100 -23.86 -1.70 -11.07
N GLN A 101 -23.56 -2.68 -10.22
CA GLN A 101 -24.48 -3.76 -9.85
C GLN A 101 -25.58 -3.32 -8.87
N GLY A 102 -25.54 -2.09 -8.35
CA GLY A 102 -26.48 -1.60 -7.34
C GLY A 102 -26.27 -2.22 -5.95
N ALA A 103 -25.13 -2.86 -5.70
CA ALA A 103 -24.76 -3.47 -4.43
C ALA A 103 -24.27 -2.42 -3.42
N LEU A 104 -25.12 -1.45 -3.11
CA LEU A 104 -24.79 -0.28 -2.29
C LEU A 104 -24.40 -0.65 -0.85
N GLU A 105 -24.90 -1.78 -0.32
CA GLU A 105 -24.52 -2.26 1.02
C GLU A 105 -23.06 -2.74 1.07
N LEU A 106 -22.60 -3.47 0.04
CA LEU A 106 -21.20 -3.89 -0.07
C LEU A 106 -20.28 -2.68 -0.20
N LEU A 107 -20.66 -1.72 -1.05
CA LEU A 107 -19.92 -0.47 -1.23
C LEU A 107 -19.77 0.28 0.10
N LYS A 108 -20.86 0.41 0.86
CA LYS A 108 -20.85 1.04 2.20
C LYS A 108 -19.97 0.28 3.20
N ASN A 109 -20.05 -1.04 3.22
CA ASN A 109 -19.22 -1.86 4.12
C ASN A 109 -17.73 -1.70 3.79
N SER A 110 -17.37 -1.71 2.51
CA SER A 110 -16.01 -1.46 2.04
C SER A 110 -15.52 -0.05 2.43
N ILE A 111 -16.34 0.98 2.28
CA ILE A 111 -16.03 2.35 2.75
C ILE A 111 -15.74 2.35 4.26
N GLN A 112 -16.60 1.71 5.06
CA GLN A 112 -16.42 1.63 6.51
C GLN A 112 -15.13 0.88 6.89
N SER A 113 -14.84 -0.24 6.22
CA SER A 113 -13.61 -1.01 6.43
C SER A 113 -12.36 -0.18 6.14
N LEU A 114 -12.34 0.55 5.03
CA LEU A 114 -11.21 1.43 4.66
C LEU A 114 -11.08 2.61 5.64
N SER A 115 -12.20 3.19 6.09
CA SER A 115 -12.19 4.24 7.10
C SER A 115 -11.66 3.76 8.46
N LEU A 116 -11.94 2.51 8.85
CA LEU A 116 -11.43 1.92 10.10
C LEU A 116 -9.92 1.65 10.04
N LYS A 117 -9.40 1.27 8.87
CA LYS A 117 -7.95 1.08 8.65
C LYS A 117 -7.17 2.39 8.83
N LYS A 118 -7.77 3.54 8.48
CA LYS A 118 -7.17 4.86 8.68
C LYS A 118 -6.87 5.15 10.16
N THR A 119 -7.68 4.64 11.08
CA THR A 119 -7.52 4.84 12.53
C THR A 119 -6.40 3.99 13.14
N GLN A 120 -5.91 2.96 12.43
CA GLN A 120 -4.81 2.09 12.89
C GLN A 120 -3.42 2.55 12.43
N ARG A 121 -3.28 3.73 11.79
CA ARG A 121 -1.96 4.36 11.68
C ARG A 121 -1.51 4.70 13.11
N ALA A 122 -0.74 3.78 13.70
CA ALA A 122 -0.11 3.95 14.99
C ALA A 122 0.61 5.30 14.99
N LYS A 123 0.06 6.22 15.76
CA LYS A 123 0.71 7.49 16.07
C LYS A 123 1.99 7.11 16.80
N VAL A 124 3.12 7.08 16.10
CA VAL A 124 4.44 7.01 16.72
C VAL A 124 4.62 8.34 17.43
N GLN A 125 4.02 8.43 18.61
CA GLN A 125 4.30 9.47 19.57
C GLN A 125 5.72 9.19 20.03
N ALA A 126 6.67 10.02 19.58
CA ALA A 126 8.04 9.94 20.07
C ALA A 126 7.99 9.96 21.61
N PRO A 127 8.57 8.96 22.30
CA PRO A 127 8.46 8.88 23.74
C PRO A 127 9.20 10.07 24.37
N PRO A 128 8.64 10.74 25.39
CA PRO A 128 9.43 11.60 26.25
C PRO A 128 10.47 10.73 26.95
N THR A 129 11.72 11.18 26.92
CA THR A 129 12.85 10.58 27.61
C THR A 129 12.52 10.36 29.09
N SER A 130 12.39 9.09 29.51
CA SER A 130 12.53 8.69 30.90
C SER A 130 13.11 7.29 30.93
N SER A 131 14.21 7.19 31.69
CA SER A 131 14.96 5.99 31.98
C SER A 131 14.12 4.86 32.56
N ASP A 132 14.64 3.67 32.28
CA ASP A 132 14.82 2.52 33.18
C ASP A 132 13.85 1.33 33.12
N GLU A 133 14.54 0.18 33.04
CA GLU A 133 14.25 -1.22 33.37
C GLU A 133 13.10 -2.04 32.75
N ASP A 134 13.56 -3.15 32.13
CA ASP A 134 13.02 -4.51 32.14
C ASP A 134 11.69 -4.83 31.44
N SER A 135 11.72 -5.63 30.38
CA SER A 135 11.48 -7.08 30.50
C SER A 135 11.51 -7.78 29.13
N GLY A 136 12.07 -8.98 29.10
CA GLY A 136 12.39 -9.74 27.88
C GLY A 136 11.19 -10.35 27.15
N THR A 137 11.45 -10.80 25.93
CA THR A 137 10.68 -11.84 25.25
C THR A 137 11.58 -12.54 24.25
N GLU A 138 11.75 -13.84 24.48
CA GLU A 138 12.49 -14.80 23.66
C GLU A 138 11.88 -14.92 22.26
N THR A 139 12.74 -14.81 21.24
CA THR A 139 12.42 -15.07 19.84
C THR A 139 12.30 -16.57 19.63
N GLN A 140 11.08 -17.05 19.37
CA GLN A 140 10.81 -18.45 19.01
C GLN A 140 11.30 -18.73 17.58
N GLU A 141 12.13 -19.77 17.48
CA GLU A 141 12.76 -20.28 16.27
C GLU A 141 11.74 -21.16 15.51
N MET A 142 11.43 -20.79 14.26
CA MET A 142 10.54 -21.60 13.41
C MET A 142 11.32 -22.75 12.75
N GLU A 143 11.00 -23.97 13.19
CA GLU A 143 11.39 -25.25 12.62
C GLU A 143 10.62 -25.49 11.29
N PHE A 144 11.33 -25.53 10.15
CA PHE A 144 10.78 -26.04 8.89
C PHE A 144 11.40 -27.40 8.60
N GLY A 145 10.57 -28.44 8.72
CA GLY A 145 10.94 -29.81 8.39
C GLY A 145 10.93 -30.04 6.88
N GLU A 146 11.92 -30.79 6.39
CA GLU A 146 11.83 -31.48 5.12
C GLU A 146 12.45 -32.87 5.23
N SER A 147 11.67 -33.88 4.83
CA SER A 147 11.95 -35.29 4.99
C SER A 147 12.22 -35.94 3.64
N GLN A 148 13.20 -36.87 3.63
CA GLN A 148 13.47 -37.94 2.63
C GLN A 148 14.23 -37.48 1.36
N GLN A 149 15.24 -38.16 0.81
CA GLN A 149 15.59 -39.59 0.82
C GLN A 149 17.07 -39.83 0.43
N SER A 150 17.60 -40.94 0.92
CA SER A 150 18.81 -41.72 0.57
C SER A 150 19.40 -41.57 -0.85
N ASP A 151 20.74 -41.48 -0.98
CA ASP A 151 21.61 -42.58 -1.45
C ASP A 151 23.11 -42.21 -1.49
N ARG A 152 23.95 -43.25 -1.35
CA ARG A 152 25.42 -43.26 -1.14
C ARG A 152 26.22 -42.61 -2.28
N TYR A 153 27.33 -41.90 -1.98
CA TYR A 153 28.69 -42.02 -2.58
C TYR A 153 29.70 -41.07 -1.87
N PRO A 154 30.99 -41.44 -1.68
CA PRO A 154 31.99 -40.66 -0.91
C PRO A 154 32.68 -39.52 -1.71
N PRO A 155 33.30 -38.52 -1.03
CA PRO A 155 33.63 -37.22 -1.63
C PRO A 155 35.02 -37.14 -2.28
N PRO A 156 35.20 -36.34 -3.36
CA PRO A 156 36.52 -35.86 -3.80
C PRO A 156 36.88 -34.48 -3.20
N PRO A 157 38.18 -34.17 -3.03
CA PRO A 157 38.69 -32.99 -2.32
C PRO A 157 38.61 -31.66 -3.13
N PRO A 158 38.57 -30.49 -2.47
CA PRO A 158 38.42 -29.19 -3.12
C PRO A 158 39.76 -28.61 -3.64
N PRO A 159 39.80 -28.03 -4.85
CA PRO A 159 40.87 -27.12 -5.27
C PRO A 159 40.60 -25.66 -4.79
N PRO A 160 41.68 -24.86 -4.62
CA PRO A 160 41.74 -23.67 -3.76
C PRO A 160 40.86 -22.50 -4.23
N GLN A 161 40.17 -21.88 -3.26
CA GLN A 161 39.52 -20.59 -3.42
C GLN A 161 40.60 -19.50 -3.54
N GLU A 162 40.63 -18.85 -4.69
CA GLU A 162 41.40 -17.64 -4.93
C GLU A 162 40.74 -16.48 -4.18
N GLU A 163 41.60 -15.66 -3.61
CA GLU A 163 41.36 -14.67 -2.57
C GLU A 163 40.45 -13.52 -3.06
N ASP A 164 39.26 -13.39 -2.48
CA ASP A 164 38.47 -12.16 -2.54
C ASP A 164 38.16 -11.64 -1.13
N GLY A 165 39.11 -10.86 -0.60
CA GLY A 165 38.78 -9.47 -0.26
C GLY A 165 38.00 -9.15 1.01
N TRP A 166 37.78 -10.05 1.97
CA TRP A 166 37.15 -9.66 3.25
C TRP A 166 37.88 -10.18 4.50
N THR A 167 38.56 -9.27 5.20
CA THR A 167 39.26 -9.58 6.46
C THR A 167 38.26 -9.48 7.63
N VAL A 168 37.92 -10.61 8.24
CA VAL A 168 37.10 -10.63 9.47
C VAL A 168 37.96 -10.20 10.67
N VAL A 169 37.65 -9.03 11.24
CA VAL A 169 38.32 -8.50 12.43
C VAL A 169 37.76 -9.20 13.68
N ARG A 170 38.53 -10.12 14.26
CA ARG A 170 38.17 -10.73 15.56
C ARG A 170 38.63 -9.83 16.70
N ARG A 171 37.70 -9.34 17.52
CA ARG A 171 38.00 -8.65 18.79
C ARG A 171 38.35 -9.69 19.86
N LYS A 172 39.46 -9.48 20.56
CA LYS A 172 39.85 -10.27 21.75
C LYS A 172 40.10 -9.32 22.92
N LYS A 173 39.21 -9.34 23.92
CA LYS A 173 39.42 -9.93 25.25
C LYS A 173 38.24 -9.58 26.14
#